data_AF-A0AA39AG78-F1
#
_entry.id   AF-A0AA39AG78-F1
#
_cell.length_a   1.000
_cell.length_b   1.000
_cell.length_c   1.000
_cell.angle_alpha   90.00
_cell.angle_beta   90.00
_cell.angle_gamma   90.00
#
_symmetry.space_group_name_H-M   'P 1'
#
loop_
_entity.id
_entity.type
_entity.pdbx_description
1 polymer ?
#
loop_
_entity_poly.entity_id
_entity_poly.type
_entity_poly.pdbx_seq_one_letter_code
_entity_poly.pdbx_strand_id
1 'polypeptide(L)'
;MGNDHLVSPCGHEDWCSGSPSQQQSLIMDVPFLKKVYPSDDITHMGGSNCANDTKTVKVGSYFVNPSLSMTLQAIINKHGDIAKDCQLESDYMRTPVLEGICKVVQDLQNIQFSELKQHHLKSFYSAVKDAERVNLNVKWLHQRLDELVQAVNSMNLKDSKRKSMQRVESIKKALELKKVEMEEIQSKIQELEGQLASETLEEEILNITVTDITSKYEFLEHKCLTDGLL
;
A
#
# COMPACT_ATOMS: atom_id res chain seq x y z
N MET A 1 -34.24 -34.28 -18.87
CA MET A 1 -34.09 -34.41 -17.41
C MET A 1 -33.97 -33.01 -16.87
N GLY A 2 -35.04 -32.54 -16.22
CA GLY A 2 -35.09 -31.22 -15.59
C GLY A 2 -34.50 -31.25 -14.18
N ASN A 3 -34.70 -30.12 -13.49
CA ASN A 3 -34.26 -29.71 -12.16
C ASN A 3 -33.02 -28.79 -12.18
N ASP A 4 -32.97 -27.64 -11.51
CA ASP A 4 -33.97 -26.85 -10.78
C ASP A 4 -33.44 -25.41 -10.69
N HIS A 5 -34.36 -24.44 -10.75
CA HIS A 5 -34.14 -23.06 -10.34
C HIS A 5 -34.02 -22.96 -8.80
N LEU A 6 -33.49 -21.81 -8.35
CA LEU A 6 -33.71 -21.09 -7.09
C LEU A 6 -32.47 -21.02 -6.18
N VAL A 7 -31.77 -19.88 -6.20
CA VAL A 7 -31.93 -18.72 -5.30
C VAL A 7 -30.93 -18.78 -4.15
N SER A 8 -29.94 -17.88 -4.21
CA SER A 8 -29.17 -17.45 -3.04
C SER A 8 -30.08 -16.70 -2.07
N PRO A 9 -30.05 -16.98 -0.76
CA PRO A 9 -30.63 -16.07 0.21
C PRO A 9 -29.57 -15.04 0.64
N CYS A 10 -29.85 -13.77 0.34
CA CYS A 10 -29.48 -12.68 1.23
C CYS A 10 -30.23 -12.87 2.55
N GLY A 11 -29.49 -13.00 3.65
CA GLY A 11 -30.01 -12.91 5.02
C GLY A 11 -29.60 -11.58 5.64
N HIS A 12 -30.60 -10.76 5.93
CA HIS A 12 -30.54 -9.47 6.62
C HIS A 12 -30.69 -9.71 8.14
N GLU A 13 -29.91 -8.96 8.93
CA GLU A 13 -30.11 -8.45 10.31
C GLU A 13 -30.30 -9.39 11.51
N ASP A 14 -29.44 -9.17 12.52
CA ASP A 14 -29.81 -9.00 13.94
C ASP A 14 -28.64 -8.23 14.62
N TRP A 15 -28.73 -6.91 14.77
CA TRP A 15 -29.15 -6.17 15.98
C TRP A 15 -28.49 -6.59 17.31
N CYS A 16 -27.64 -5.69 17.80
CA CYS A 16 -27.29 -5.40 19.19
C CYS A 16 -26.99 -6.56 20.16
N SER A 17 -25.71 -6.70 20.50
CA SER A 17 -25.32 -6.98 21.89
C SER A 17 -23.99 -6.31 22.17
N GLY A 18 -24.05 -5.25 22.98
CA GLY A 18 -22.88 -4.54 23.47
C GLY A 18 -22.06 -5.39 24.43
N SER A 19 -20.78 -5.09 24.49
CA SER A 19 -19.99 -5.29 25.71
C SER A 19 -19.17 -4.02 25.93
N PRO A 20 -19.24 -3.41 27.12
CA PRO A 20 -18.59 -2.13 27.37
C PRO A 20 -17.09 -2.37 27.39
N SER A 21 -16.36 -1.78 26.44
CA SER A 21 -14.92 -1.59 26.62
C SER A 21 -14.76 -0.70 27.84
N GLN A 22 -14.35 -1.28 28.96
CA GLN A 22 -13.92 -0.56 30.14
C GLN A 22 -12.79 0.38 29.71
N GLN A 23 -13.12 1.64 29.41
CA GLN A 23 -12.16 2.71 29.47
C GLN A 23 -11.77 2.83 30.93
N GLN A 24 -10.69 2.15 31.28
CA GLN A 24 -10.04 2.35 32.56
C GLN A 24 -9.46 3.76 32.52
N SER A 25 -10.23 4.68 33.08
CA SER A 25 -9.79 6.01 33.47
C SER A 25 -8.49 5.87 34.23
N LEU A 26 -7.36 6.24 33.63
CA LEU A 26 -6.10 6.42 34.33
C LEU A 26 -6.18 7.71 35.15
N ILE A 27 -7.08 7.74 36.12
CA ILE A 27 -6.91 8.62 37.27
C ILE A 27 -5.77 7.97 38.04
N MET A 28 -4.62 8.62 38.04
CA MET A 28 -3.50 8.20 38.89
C MET A 28 -3.99 8.24 40.35
N ASP A 29 -4.10 7.07 40.96
CA ASP A 29 -4.56 6.91 42.34
C ASP A 29 -3.66 7.71 43.30
N VAL A 30 -4.22 8.75 43.92
CA VAL A 30 -3.56 9.59 44.94
C VAL A 30 -2.93 8.77 46.09
N PRO A 31 -3.51 7.62 46.53
CA PRO A 31 -2.86 6.74 47.51
C PRO A 31 -1.55 6.10 47.03
N PHE A 32 -1.36 5.90 45.72
CA PHE A 32 -0.13 5.32 45.16
C PHE A 32 1.05 6.29 45.29
N LEU A 33 0.82 7.59 45.07
CA LEU A 33 1.86 8.63 45.22
C LEU A 33 2.36 8.77 46.66
N LYS A 34 1.48 8.62 47.66
CA LYS A 34 1.86 8.65 49.09
C LYS A 34 2.72 7.46 49.54
N LYS A 35 2.68 6.34 48.80
CA LYS A 35 3.47 5.14 49.08
C LYS A 35 4.86 5.17 48.44
N VAL A 36 5.01 5.93 47.35
CA VAL A 36 6.29 6.15 46.67
C VAL A 36 7.09 7.29 47.29
N TYR A 37 6.41 8.27 47.92
CA TYR A 37 7.04 9.36 48.69
C TYR A 37 6.42 9.47 50.08
N PRO A 38 6.99 8.80 51.10
CA PRO A 38 6.66 9.07 52.49
C PRO A 38 7.09 10.51 52.82
N SER A 39 6.13 11.36 53.20
CA SER A 39 6.45 12.68 53.74
C SER A 39 6.96 12.50 55.16
N ASP A 40 8.28 12.57 55.35
CA ASP A 40 8.88 12.85 56.66
C ASP A 40 10.11 13.76 56.47
N ASP A 41 10.11 14.87 57.23
CA ASP A 41 11.19 15.79 57.57
C ASP A 41 11.88 16.64 56.49
N ILE A 42 11.33 17.84 56.29
CA ILE A 42 12.07 19.00 55.76
C ILE A 42 12.89 19.60 56.92
N THR A 43 14.08 19.05 57.18
CA THR A 43 15.16 19.80 57.83
C THR A 43 16.55 19.34 57.36
N HIS A 44 17.24 20.26 56.70
CA HIS A 44 18.70 20.46 56.74
C HIS A 44 19.62 19.54 55.90
N MET A 45 20.67 20.19 55.37
CA MET A 45 21.74 19.71 54.46
C MET A 45 21.29 19.53 53.01
N GLY A 46 21.91 20.15 52.02
CA GLY A 46 23.34 20.41 51.85
C GLY A 46 23.64 19.99 50.41
N GLY A 47 24.24 20.89 49.62
CA GLY A 47 24.28 20.80 48.17
C GLY A 47 24.76 19.46 47.62
N SER A 48 23.99 18.93 46.67
CA SER A 48 24.49 18.04 45.64
C SER A 48 23.95 18.54 44.31
N ASN A 49 24.70 19.47 43.71
CA ASN A 49 24.46 19.92 42.35
C ASN A 49 24.89 18.81 41.39
N CYS A 50 23.98 17.89 41.09
CA CYS A 50 23.97 17.20 39.81
C CYS A 50 23.02 17.95 38.88
N ALA A 51 23.26 19.26 38.74
CA ALA A 51 22.62 20.09 37.75
C ALA A 51 23.25 19.70 36.41
N ASN A 52 22.58 18.82 35.67
CA ASN A 52 22.59 18.94 34.22
C ASN A 52 21.91 20.29 33.98
N ASP A 53 22.70 21.37 33.96
CA ASP A 53 22.24 22.74 33.76
C ASP A 53 21.73 22.83 32.32
N THR A 54 20.54 22.24 32.12
CA THR A 54 19.84 22.23 30.85
C THR A 54 19.27 23.61 30.77
N LYS A 55 20.10 24.54 30.31
CA LYS A 55 19.79 25.96 30.21
C LYS A 55 18.44 26.11 29.52
N THR A 56 17.37 26.35 30.27
CA THR A 56 16.05 26.62 29.70
C THR A 56 15.94 28.12 29.43
N VAL A 57 15.09 28.48 28.48
CA VAL A 57 14.77 29.86 28.17
C VAL A 57 13.29 30.10 28.32
N LYS A 58 12.94 31.29 28.82
CA LYS A 58 11.55 31.67 29.03
C LYS A 58 10.93 32.18 27.72
N VAL A 59 9.82 31.59 27.33
CA VAL A 59 8.99 32.02 26.19
C VAL A 59 7.55 32.11 26.68
N GLY A 60 7.03 33.33 26.81
CA GLY A 60 5.75 33.56 27.48
C GLY A 60 5.80 33.14 28.95
N SER A 61 4.91 32.24 29.36
CA SER A 61 4.86 31.64 30.70
C SER A 61 5.71 30.36 30.83
N TYR A 62 6.30 29.86 29.75
CA TYR A 62 6.93 28.53 29.70
C TYR A 62 8.46 28.62 29.72
N PHE A 63 9.11 27.65 30.35
CA PHE A 63 10.56 27.45 30.29
C PHE A 63 10.86 26.24 29.41
N VAL A 64 11.49 26.46 28.25
CA VAL A 64 11.72 25.42 27.23
C VAL A 64 13.18 25.34 26.83
N ASN A 65 13.53 24.28 26.10
CA ASN A 65 14.82 24.11 25.47
C ASN A 65 15.12 25.29 24.52
N PRO A 66 16.33 25.89 24.56
CA PRO A 66 16.71 27.02 23.71
C PRO A 66 16.52 26.75 22.22
N SER A 67 16.75 25.51 21.77
CA SER A 67 16.59 25.13 20.37
C SER A 67 15.15 25.24 19.86
N LEU A 68 14.16 25.15 20.76
CA LEU A 68 12.73 25.19 20.43
C LEU A 68 12.10 26.58 20.68
N SER A 69 12.82 27.48 21.36
CA SER A 69 12.30 28.77 21.81
C SER A 69 11.75 29.63 20.67
N MET A 70 12.48 29.72 19.56
CA MET A 70 12.06 30.47 18.37
C MET A 70 10.80 29.90 17.74
N THR A 71 10.69 28.56 17.71
CA THR A 71 9.50 27.88 17.18
C THR A 71 8.30 28.10 18.08
N LEU A 72 8.45 27.96 19.40
CA LEU A 72 7.37 28.21 20.35
C LEU A 72 6.90 29.67 20.27
N GLN A 73 7.83 30.63 20.21
CA GLN A 73 7.49 32.05 20.07
C GLN A 73 6.72 32.31 18.77
N ALA A 74 7.14 31.70 17.65
CA ALA A 74 6.45 31.84 16.37
C ALA A 74 5.03 31.24 16.41
N ILE A 75 4.86 30.08 17.07
CA ILE A 75 3.55 29.47 17.28
C ILE A 75 2.66 30.39 18.11
N ILE A 76 3.16 30.90 19.25
CA ILE A 76 2.39 31.80 20.12
C ILE A 76 1.99 33.08 19.38
N ASN A 77 2.90 33.67 18.61
CA ASN A 77 2.60 34.87 17.83
C ASN A 77 1.50 34.65 16.79
N LYS A 78 1.40 33.44 16.24
CA LYS A 78 0.45 33.13 15.16
C LYS A 78 -0.88 32.55 15.67
N HIS A 79 -0.83 31.74 16.71
CA HIS A 79 -1.95 30.92 17.18
C HIS A 79 -2.39 31.26 18.61
N GLY A 80 -1.72 32.20 19.27
CA GLY A 80 -1.90 32.48 20.68
C GLY A 80 -1.26 31.42 21.58
N ASP A 81 -1.49 31.53 22.88
CA ASP A 81 -1.03 30.51 23.83
C ASP A 81 -1.80 29.21 23.64
N ILE A 82 -1.15 28.24 22.98
CA ILE A 82 -1.75 26.94 22.65
C ILE A 82 -1.97 26.04 23.87
N ALA A 83 -1.37 26.35 25.03
CA ALA A 83 -1.53 25.57 26.25
C ALA A 83 -2.39 26.27 27.32
N LYS A 84 -3.05 27.39 26.95
CA LYS A 84 -3.96 28.13 27.85
C LYS A 84 -5.04 27.25 28.48
N ASP A 85 -5.63 26.34 27.71
CA ASP A 85 -6.72 25.44 28.14
C ASP A 85 -6.21 24.01 28.42
N CYS A 86 -4.90 23.84 28.57
CA CYS A 86 -4.27 22.54 28.82
C CYS A 86 -4.67 21.99 30.18
N GLN A 87 -4.99 20.68 30.24
CA GLN A 87 -5.38 20.00 31.47
C GLN A 87 -4.19 19.68 32.40
N LEU A 88 -2.96 19.80 31.90
CA LEU A 88 -1.75 19.57 32.70
C LEU A 88 -1.44 20.78 33.57
N GLU A 89 -1.66 20.63 34.88
CA GLU A 89 -1.38 21.69 35.87
C GLU A 89 0.12 21.87 36.13
N SER A 90 0.87 20.76 36.14
CA SER A 90 2.32 20.78 36.42
C SER A 90 3.10 21.24 35.20
N ASP A 91 3.90 22.30 35.35
CA ASP A 91 4.84 22.77 34.32
C ASP A 91 5.83 21.68 33.89
N TYR A 92 6.22 20.80 34.82
CA TYR A 92 7.10 19.67 34.54
C TYR A 92 6.47 18.68 33.54
N MET A 93 5.15 18.49 33.58
CA MET A 93 4.42 17.62 32.65
C MET A 93 4.00 18.34 31.38
N ARG A 94 3.65 19.63 31.47
CA ARG A 94 3.18 20.44 30.34
C ARG A 94 4.30 20.81 29.37
N THR A 95 5.49 21.09 29.89
CA THR A 95 6.65 21.53 29.09
C THR A 95 7.05 20.51 28.02
N PRO A 96 7.25 19.22 28.34
CA PRO A 96 7.60 18.22 27.32
C PRO A 96 6.56 18.07 26.20
N VAL A 97 5.27 18.25 26.50
CA VAL A 97 4.20 18.17 25.48
C VAL A 97 4.29 19.38 24.53
N LEU A 98 4.49 20.59 25.08
CA LEU A 98 4.74 21.80 24.28
C LEU A 98 5.99 21.67 23.41
N GLU A 99 7.07 21.15 23.98
CA GLU A 99 8.31 20.89 23.25
C GLU A 99 8.12 19.85 22.13
N GLY A 100 7.34 18.81 22.38
CA GLY A 100 6.95 17.82 21.37
C GLY A 100 6.24 18.47 20.17
N ILE A 101 5.31 19.39 20.41
CA ILE A 101 4.65 20.13 19.33
C ILE A 101 5.60 21.06 18.59
N CYS A 102 6.48 21.76 19.30
CA CYS A 102 7.52 22.58 18.67
C CYS A 102 8.44 21.72 17.80
N LYS A 103 8.78 20.52 18.26
CA LYS A 103 9.62 19.58 17.52
C LYS A 103 8.95 19.11 16.23
N VAL A 104 7.66 18.77 16.26
CA VAL A 104 6.89 18.43 15.04
C VAL A 104 6.94 19.58 14.04
N VAL A 105 6.74 20.83 14.49
CA VAL A 105 6.80 22.00 13.60
C VAL A 105 8.18 22.19 13.01
N GLN A 106 9.24 22.07 13.81
CA GLN A 106 10.62 22.14 13.30
C GLN A 106 10.93 21.03 12.30
N ASP A 107 10.51 19.80 12.58
CA ASP A 107 10.78 18.67 11.69
C ASP A 107 10.05 18.86 10.36
N LEU A 108 8.82 19.39 10.38
CA LEU A 108 8.09 19.79 9.17
C LEU A 108 8.76 20.96 8.41
N GLN A 109 9.43 21.87 9.09
CA GLN A 109 10.18 22.97 8.46
C GLN A 109 11.48 22.49 7.81
N ASN A 110 12.11 21.46 8.39
CA ASN A 110 13.41 20.96 7.96
C ASN A 110 13.33 19.85 6.92
N ILE A 111 12.21 19.14 6.81
CA ILE A 111 12.03 18.08 5.83
C ILE A 111 11.60 18.64 4.47
N GLN A 112 12.27 18.22 3.40
CA GLN A 112 11.81 18.53 2.05
C GLN A 112 10.54 17.73 1.72
N PHE A 113 9.60 18.34 1.00
CA PHE A 113 8.35 17.69 0.65
C PHE A 113 8.56 16.38 -0.13
N SER A 114 9.59 16.30 -0.98
CA SER A 114 9.99 15.10 -1.73
C SER A 114 10.47 13.95 -0.84
N GLU A 115 10.94 14.25 0.37
CA GLU A 115 11.46 13.28 1.35
C GLU A 115 10.39 12.89 2.39
N LEU A 116 9.25 13.59 2.40
CA LEU A 116 8.15 13.34 3.31
C LEU A 116 7.48 11.99 2.98
N LYS A 117 7.51 11.07 3.95
CA LYS A 117 7.00 9.70 3.84
C LYS A 117 5.90 9.47 4.88
N GLN A 118 5.09 8.44 4.66
CA GLN A 118 3.99 8.09 5.56
C GLN A 118 4.43 7.84 7.02
N HIS A 119 5.64 7.30 7.25
CA HIS A 119 6.12 7.06 8.61
C HIS A 119 6.47 8.36 9.36
N HIS A 120 6.97 9.39 8.69
CA HIS A 120 7.15 10.72 9.29
C HIS A 120 5.80 11.29 9.74
N LEU A 121 4.81 11.27 8.84
CA LEU A 121 3.46 11.77 9.12
C LEU A 121 2.82 10.99 10.28
N LYS A 122 2.95 9.66 10.33
CA LYS A 122 2.45 8.84 11.44
C LYS A 122 3.04 9.24 12.79
N SER A 123 4.34 9.52 12.84
CA SER A 123 5.01 10.01 14.05
C SER A 123 4.44 11.35 14.49
N PHE A 124 4.33 12.32 13.55
CA PHE A 124 3.78 13.64 13.83
C PHE A 124 2.33 13.59 14.31
N TYR A 125 1.48 12.78 13.69
CA TYR A 125 0.09 12.58 14.14
C TYR A 125 0.01 12.05 15.57
N SER A 126 0.92 11.15 15.95
CA SER A 126 0.90 10.56 17.28
C SER A 126 1.15 11.63 18.34
N ALA A 127 2.19 12.46 18.15
CA ALA A 127 2.48 13.60 19.02
C ALA A 127 1.34 14.64 19.05
N VAL A 128 0.74 14.96 17.90
CA VAL A 128 -0.40 15.90 17.83
C VAL A 128 -1.61 15.34 18.56
N LYS A 129 -1.94 14.05 18.39
CA LYS A 129 -3.06 13.43 19.10
C LYS A 129 -2.85 13.39 20.61
N ASP A 130 -1.62 13.15 21.06
CA ASP A 130 -1.31 13.17 22.49
C ASP A 130 -1.46 14.58 23.08
N ALA A 131 -1.07 15.62 22.34
CA ALA A 131 -1.32 17.01 22.72
C ALA A 131 -2.82 17.36 22.73
N GLU A 132 -3.59 16.89 21.76
CA GLU A 132 -5.05 17.10 21.72
C GLU A 132 -5.75 16.47 22.94
N ARG A 133 -5.30 15.29 23.38
CA ARG A 133 -5.86 14.58 24.55
C ARG A 133 -5.73 15.37 25.85
N VAL A 134 -4.72 16.23 25.95
CA VAL A 134 -4.52 17.11 27.12
C VAL A 134 -5.01 18.54 26.85
N ASN A 135 -5.86 18.74 25.84
CA ASN A 135 -6.45 20.02 25.43
C ASN A 135 -5.44 21.10 24.98
N LEU A 136 -4.29 20.73 24.41
CA LEU A 136 -3.52 21.72 23.66
C LEU A 136 -4.28 22.13 22.38
N ASN A 137 -4.29 23.44 22.10
CA ASN A 137 -4.91 23.98 20.89
C ASN A 137 -4.01 23.78 19.67
N VAL A 138 -4.01 22.57 19.12
CA VAL A 138 -3.18 22.15 17.98
C VAL A 138 -3.98 21.69 16.75
N LYS A 139 -5.27 22.03 16.68
CA LYS A 139 -6.16 21.68 15.55
C LYS A 139 -5.60 22.15 14.20
N TRP A 140 -4.94 23.31 14.18
CA TRP A 140 -4.28 23.85 12.98
C TRP A 140 -3.14 22.96 12.47
N LEU A 141 -2.41 22.30 13.38
CA LEU A 141 -1.33 21.39 13.02
C LEU A 141 -1.89 20.06 12.54
N HIS A 142 -2.96 19.56 13.19
CA HIS A 142 -3.69 18.38 12.74
C HIS A 142 -4.20 18.55 11.31
N GLN A 143 -4.91 19.64 11.02
CA GLN A 143 -5.40 19.96 9.69
C GLN A 143 -4.27 20.04 8.66
N ARG A 144 -3.14 20.64 9.04
CA ARG A 144 -1.97 20.69 8.15
C ARG A 144 -1.42 19.29 7.86
N LEU A 145 -1.40 18.39 8.83
CA LEU A 145 -1.02 17.00 8.60
C LEU A 145 -2.00 16.27 7.68
N ASP A 146 -3.31 16.55 7.77
CA ASP A 146 -4.32 15.97 6.86
C ASP A 146 -4.03 16.33 5.40
N GLU A 147 -3.74 17.61 5.14
CA GLU A 147 -3.36 18.10 3.81
C GLU A 147 -2.11 17.41 3.28
N LEU A 148 -1.09 17.24 4.14
CA LEU A 148 0.16 16.58 3.76
C LEU A 148 -0.04 15.09 3.43
N VAL A 149 -0.87 14.38 4.20
CA VAL A 149 -1.23 12.98 3.90
C VAL A 149 -1.90 12.88 2.53
N GLN A 150 -2.87 13.74 2.24
CA GLN A 150 -3.55 13.76 0.94
C GLN A 150 -2.55 14.02 -0.20
N ALA A 151 -1.66 14.99 -0.01
CA ALA A 151 -0.65 15.34 -1.01
C ALA A 151 0.34 14.19 -1.27
N VAL A 152 0.89 13.56 -0.24
CA VAL A 152 1.80 12.39 -0.36
C VAL A 152 1.10 11.21 -1.06
N ASN A 153 -0.14 10.91 -0.67
CA ASN A 153 -0.90 9.83 -1.29
C ASN A 153 -1.19 10.12 -2.78
N SER A 154 -1.48 11.37 -3.13
CA SER A 154 -1.73 11.77 -4.52
C SER A 154 -0.50 11.58 -5.42
N MET A 155 0.71 11.83 -4.92
CA MET A 155 1.95 11.61 -5.67
C MET A 155 2.19 10.12 -5.92
N ASN A 156 2.02 9.28 -4.90
CA ASN A 156 2.14 7.83 -5.03
C ASN A 156 1.16 7.26 -6.06
N LEU A 157 -0.08 7.77 -6.07
CA LEU A 157 -1.09 7.39 -7.07
C LEU A 157 -0.70 7.83 -8.48
N LYS A 158 -0.16 9.04 -8.67
CA LYS A 158 0.31 9.52 -9.98
C LYS A 158 1.44 8.65 -10.52
N ASP A 159 2.41 8.28 -9.69
CA ASP A 159 3.52 7.41 -10.10
C ASP A 159 3.06 5.99 -10.42
N SER A 160 2.16 5.44 -9.60
CA SER A 160 1.54 4.14 -9.88
C SER A 160 0.76 4.15 -11.20
N LYS A 161 -0.02 5.20 -11.45
CA LYS A 161 -0.75 5.41 -12.71
C LYS A 161 0.21 5.47 -13.91
N ARG A 162 1.31 6.23 -13.80
CA ARG A 162 2.33 6.32 -14.86
C ARG A 162 2.95 4.96 -15.16
N LYS A 163 3.37 4.21 -14.13
CA LYS A 163 3.92 2.86 -14.29
C LYS A 163 2.91 1.89 -14.92
N SER A 164 1.64 1.98 -14.51
CA SER A 164 0.58 1.15 -15.08
C SER A 164 0.36 1.45 -16.56
N MET A 165 0.32 2.74 -16.94
CA MET A 165 0.17 3.17 -18.32
C MET A 165 1.32 2.66 -19.22
N GLN A 166 2.56 2.72 -18.72
CA GLN A 166 3.72 2.16 -19.42
C GLN A 166 3.58 0.65 -19.64
N ARG A 167 3.17 -0.11 -18.62
CA ARG A 167 2.95 -1.57 -18.75
C ARG A 167 1.87 -1.90 -19.77
N VAL A 168 0.74 -1.18 -19.73
CA VAL A 168 -0.36 -1.38 -20.69
C VAL A 168 0.13 -1.16 -22.12
N GLU A 169 0.90 -0.09 -22.36
CA GLU A 169 1.45 0.19 -23.68
C GLU A 169 2.44 -0.89 -24.15
N SER A 170 3.34 -1.36 -23.27
CA SER A 170 4.25 -2.47 -23.58
C SER A 170 3.51 -3.76 -23.91
N ILE A 171 2.48 -4.12 -23.13
CA ILE A 171 1.67 -5.32 -23.37
C ILE A 171 0.91 -5.18 -24.69
N LYS A 172 0.35 -4.01 -25.00
CA LYS A 172 -0.35 -3.74 -26.26
C LYS A 172 0.56 -3.97 -27.47
N LYS A 173 1.80 -3.47 -27.43
CA LYS A 173 2.78 -3.66 -28.50
C LYS A 173 3.18 -5.13 -28.67
N ALA A 174 3.42 -5.83 -27.55
CA ALA A 174 3.75 -7.25 -27.58
C ALA A 174 2.59 -8.10 -28.12
N LEU A 175 1.36 -7.78 -27.74
CA LEU A 175 0.16 -8.45 -28.24
C LEU A 175 0.00 -8.26 -29.75
N GLU A 176 0.23 -7.05 -30.26
CA GLU A 176 0.12 -6.78 -31.69
C GLU A 176 1.16 -7.55 -32.51
N LEU A 177 2.40 -7.63 -32.02
CA LEU A 177 3.44 -8.45 -32.65
C LEU A 177 3.03 -9.93 -32.70
N LYS A 178 2.46 -10.46 -31.62
CA LYS A 178 1.99 -11.85 -31.58
C LYS A 178 0.81 -12.13 -32.49
N LYS A 179 -0.05 -11.15 -32.75
CA LYS A 179 -1.11 -11.31 -33.75
C LYS A 179 -0.55 -11.44 -35.15
N VAL A 180 0.43 -10.61 -35.51
CA VAL A 180 1.10 -10.69 -36.82
C VAL A 180 1.79 -12.04 -37.02
N GLU A 181 2.56 -12.51 -36.02
CA GLU A 181 3.18 -13.84 -36.07
C GLU A 181 2.14 -14.96 -36.22
N MET A 182 0.99 -14.85 -35.54
CA MET A 182 -0.09 -15.83 -35.63
C MET A 182 -0.71 -15.88 -37.03
N GLU A 183 -0.93 -14.72 -37.68
CA GLU A 183 -1.43 -14.64 -39.06
C GLU A 183 -0.45 -15.28 -40.07
N GLU A 184 0.85 -15.09 -39.87
CA GLU A 184 1.89 -15.72 -40.70
C GLU A 184 1.88 -17.25 -40.55
N ILE A 185 1.84 -17.75 -39.31
CA ILE A 185 1.76 -19.19 -39.02
C ILE A 185 0.47 -19.79 -39.61
N GLN A 186 -0.65 -19.09 -39.48
CA GLN A 186 -1.93 -19.55 -40.02
C GLN A 186 -1.88 -19.66 -41.55
N SER A 187 -1.25 -18.69 -42.23
CA SER A 187 -1.03 -18.74 -43.67
C SER A 187 -0.17 -19.95 -44.07
N LYS A 188 0.87 -20.26 -43.28
CA LYS A 188 1.74 -21.41 -43.55
C LYS A 188 1.04 -22.76 -43.33
N ILE A 189 0.17 -22.85 -42.33
CA ILE A 189 -0.66 -24.04 -42.09
C ILE A 189 -1.56 -24.31 -43.31
N GLN A 190 -2.25 -23.29 -43.81
CA GLN A 190 -3.12 -23.43 -44.98
C GLN A 190 -2.37 -23.88 -46.23
N GLU A 191 -1.14 -23.37 -46.43
CA GLU A 191 -0.28 -23.80 -47.53
C GLU A 191 0.08 -25.30 -47.42
N LEU A 192 0.48 -25.75 -46.23
CA LEU A 192 0.85 -27.15 -45.99
C LEU A 192 -0.34 -28.09 -46.08
N GLU A 193 -1.52 -27.68 -45.61
CA GLU A 193 -2.77 -28.43 -45.79
C GLU A 193 -3.10 -28.62 -47.27
N GLY A 194 -2.90 -27.58 -48.09
CA GLY A 194 -3.08 -27.65 -49.54
C GLY A 194 -2.10 -28.60 -50.23
N GLN A 195 -0.82 -28.56 -49.85
CA GLN A 195 0.20 -29.48 -50.37
C GLN A 195 -0.11 -30.92 -50.01
N LEU A 196 -0.49 -31.18 -48.75
CA LEU A 196 -0.85 -32.51 -48.27
C LEU A 196 -2.03 -33.09 -49.06
N ALA A 197 -3.08 -32.30 -49.29
CA ALA A 197 -4.23 -32.74 -50.07
C ALA A 197 -3.86 -33.13 -51.51
N SER A 198 -2.94 -32.39 -52.14
CA SER A 198 -2.44 -32.70 -53.48
C SER A 198 -1.64 -34.00 -53.51
N GLU A 199 -0.72 -34.18 -52.57
CA GLU A 199 0.13 -35.38 -52.46
C GLU A 199 -0.70 -36.63 -52.15
N THR A 200 -1.71 -36.53 -51.28
CA THR A 200 -2.63 -37.65 -51.00
C THR A 200 -3.42 -38.06 -52.24
N LEU A 201 -3.87 -37.12 -53.07
CA LEU A 201 -4.57 -37.44 -54.31
C LEU A 201 -3.63 -38.14 -55.32
N GLU A 202 -2.38 -37.68 -55.43
CA GLU A 202 -1.38 -38.32 -56.29
C GLU A 202 -1.04 -39.73 -55.81
N GLU A 203 -0.90 -39.94 -54.50
CA GLU A 203 -0.70 -41.27 -53.88
C GLU A 203 -1.86 -42.22 -54.21
N GLU A 204 -3.11 -41.77 -54.10
CA GLU A 204 -4.29 -42.57 -54.44
C GLU A 204 -4.28 -43.00 -55.93
N ILE A 205 -3.97 -42.07 -56.85
CA ILE A 205 -3.88 -42.35 -58.29
C ILE A 205 -2.78 -43.36 -58.59
N LEU A 206 -1.60 -43.18 -57.99
CA LEU A 206 -0.48 -44.10 -58.13
C LEU A 206 -0.86 -45.49 -57.62
N ASN A 207 -1.53 -45.57 -56.47
CA ASN A 207 -1.95 -46.85 -55.88
C ASN A 207 -2.95 -47.60 -56.77
N ILE A 208 -3.94 -46.90 -57.36
CA ILE A 208 -4.87 -47.48 -58.33
C ILE A 208 -4.11 -48.02 -59.55
N THR A 209 -3.17 -47.22 -60.08
CA THR A 209 -2.40 -47.57 -61.27
C THR A 209 -1.51 -48.79 -61.03
N VAL A 210 -0.82 -48.84 -59.89
CA VAL A 210 0.00 -49.99 -59.48
C VAL A 210 -0.87 -51.24 -59.34
N THR A 211 -2.03 -51.14 -58.70
CA THR A 211 -2.96 -52.27 -58.52
C THR A 211 -3.45 -52.82 -59.86
N ASP A 212 -3.79 -51.95 -60.82
CA ASP A 212 -4.19 -52.34 -62.18
C ASP A 212 -3.06 -53.05 -62.93
N ILE A 213 -1.84 -52.51 -62.88
CA ILE A 213 -0.66 -53.11 -63.52
C ILE A 213 -0.34 -54.48 -62.90
N THR A 214 -0.33 -54.59 -61.56
CA THR A 214 -0.08 -55.85 -60.85
C THR A 214 -1.13 -56.89 -61.22
N SER A 215 -2.41 -56.54 -61.25
CA SER A 215 -3.49 -57.46 -61.65
C SER A 215 -3.32 -57.97 -63.09
N LYS A 216 -2.89 -57.10 -64.01
CA LYS A 216 -2.59 -57.49 -65.41
C LYS A 216 -1.39 -58.42 -65.49
N TYR A 217 -0.34 -58.16 -64.70
CA TYR A 217 0.85 -59.00 -64.64
C TYR A 217 0.51 -60.41 -64.11
N GLU A 218 -0.19 -60.50 -62.98
CA GLU A 218 -0.62 -61.79 -62.38
C GLU A 218 -1.49 -62.60 -63.36
N PHE A 219 -2.39 -61.94 -64.09
CA PHE A 219 -3.20 -62.59 -65.12
C PHE A 219 -2.35 -63.21 -66.25
N LEU A 220 -1.29 -62.53 -66.67
CA LEU A 220 -0.39 -63.01 -67.72
C LEU A 220 0.54 -64.13 -67.22
N GLU A 221 1.00 -64.04 -65.97
CA GLU A 221 1.85 -65.06 -65.34
C GLU A 221 1.13 -66.42 -65.23
N HIS A 222 -0.18 -66.41 -64.97
CA HIS A 222 -0.99 -67.61 -64.82
C HIS A 222 -1.58 -68.17 -66.13
N LYS A 223 -1.33 -67.54 -67.29
CA LYS A 223 -1.76 -68.03 -68.62
C LYS A 223 -0.60 -68.50 -69.47
N CYS A 224 -0.83 -69.47 -70.35
CA CYS A 224 0.16 -69.80 -71.38
C CYS A 224 0.33 -68.58 -72.30
N LEU A 225 1.56 -68.14 -72.57
CA LEU A 225 1.84 -66.97 -73.41
C LEU A 225 1.23 -67.06 -74.83
N THR A 226 0.86 -68.27 -75.26
CA THR A 226 0.21 -68.52 -76.56
C THR A 226 -1.30 -68.73 -76.48
N ASP A 227 -1.93 -68.70 -75.29
CA ASP A 227 -3.38 -68.88 -75.14
C ASP A 227 -4.14 -67.74 -75.84
N GLY A 228 -4.92 -68.08 -76.86
CA GLY A 228 -5.73 -67.15 -77.65
C GLY A 228 -5.03 -66.50 -78.86
N LEU A 229 -3.78 -66.88 -79.16
CA LEU A 229 -3.02 -66.42 -80.33
C LEU A 229 -3.00 -67.41 -81.52
N LEU A 230 -3.45 -68.64 -81.31
CA LEU A 230 -3.54 -69.71 -82.31
C LEU A 230 -4.97 -70.27 -82.41
#